data_AF-A0AAV3RYJ7-F1
#
_entry.id   AF-A0AAV3RYJ7-F1
#
_cell.length_a   1.000
_cell.length_b   1.000
_cell.length_c   1.000
_cell.angle_alpha   90.00
_cell.angle_beta   90.00
_cell.angle_gamma   90.00
#
_symmetry.space_group_name_H-M   'P 1'
#
loop_
_entity.id
_entity.type
_entity.pdbx_description
1 polymer ?
#
loop_
_entity_poly.entity_id
_entity_poly.type
_entity_poly.pdbx_seq_one_letter_code
_entity_poly.pdbx_strand_id
1 'polypeptide(L)'
;MLILWDGSRVNCDVLDVDSQHIHLRVICKVTQVSFIVIVVYPVYCIVERRKLWDHLTLVGSSLTLPWIVVSDFNCYSSSNDKVGGVLSVRMISKIC
;
A
#
# COMPACT_ATOMS: atom_id res chain seq x y z
N MET A 1 9.96 -3.67 7.26
CA MET A 1 8.53 -3.89 7.60
C MET A 1 8.35 -5.31 8.09
N LEU A 2 7.45 -5.55 9.06
CA LEU A 2 7.13 -6.89 9.56
C LEU A 2 5.61 -7.11 9.42
N ILE A 3 5.21 -8.28 8.96
CA ILE A 3 3.80 -8.69 8.85
C ILE A 3 3.61 -9.96 9.68
N LEU A 4 2.64 -9.93 10.59
CA LEU A 4 2.33 -11.03 11.50
C LEU A 4 0.85 -11.41 11.31
N TRP A 5 0.55 -12.70 11.39
CA TRP A 5 -0.82 -13.21 11.32
C TRP A 5 -0.97 -14.47 12.16
N ASP A 6 -2.22 -14.78 12.54
CA ASP A 6 -2.57 -16.05 13.18
C ASP A 6 -2.69 -17.15 12.13
N GLY A 7 -1.66 -18.01 12.04
CA GLY A 7 -1.60 -19.13 11.11
C GLY A 7 -2.70 -20.18 11.31
N SER A 8 -3.42 -20.19 12.44
CA SER A 8 -4.57 -21.08 12.63
C SER A 8 -5.82 -20.58 11.89
N ARG A 9 -5.93 -19.28 11.63
CA ARG A 9 -7.10 -18.64 11.00
C ARG A 9 -6.88 -18.26 9.55
N VAL A 10 -5.65 -17.92 9.20
CA VAL A 10 -5.33 -17.33 7.90
C VAL A 10 -4.07 -18.00 7.33
N ASN A 11 -4.09 -18.30 6.04
CA ASN A 11 -2.89 -18.60 5.29
C ASN A 11 -2.43 -17.34 4.53
N CYS A 12 -1.14 -17.03 4.59
CA CYS A 12 -0.55 -15.91 3.86
C CYS A 12 0.58 -16.44 2.98
N ASP A 13 0.43 -16.29 1.67
CA ASP A 13 1.47 -16.63 0.70
C ASP A 13 2.15 -15.33 0.25
N VAL A 14 3.46 -15.24 0.45
CA VAL A 14 4.24 -14.08 0.01
C VAL A 14 4.44 -14.15 -1.50
N LEU A 15 4.00 -13.12 -2.22
CA LEU A 15 4.09 -13.04 -3.68
C LEU A 15 5.28 -12.21 -4.13
N ASP A 16 5.53 -11.08 -3.47
CA ASP A 16 6.61 -10.15 -3.79
C ASP A 16 7.04 -9.40 -2.53
N VAL A 17 8.33 -9.06 -2.46
CA VAL A 17 8.93 -8.31 -1.35
C VAL A 17 9.95 -7.34 -1.93
N ASP A 18 9.75 -6.06 -1.62
CA ASP A 18 10.68 -4.99 -1.89
C ASP A 18 10.99 -4.19 -0.61
N SER A 19 11.97 -3.30 -0.69
CA SER A 19 12.25 -2.28 0.31
C SER A 19 11.04 -1.41 0.68
N GLN A 20 10.10 -1.18 -0.25
CA GLN A 20 8.96 -0.27 -0.04
C GLN A 20 7.61 -0.98 0.05
N HIS A 21 7.49 -2.25 -0.36
CA HIS A 21 6.22 -2.96 -0.36
C HIS A 21 6.36 -4.46 -0.15
N ILE A 22 5.28 -5.09 0.31
CA ILE A 22 5.14 -6.55 0.37
C ILE A 22 3.78 -6.91 -0.19
N HIS A 23 3.76 -7.81 -1.19
CA HIS A 23 2.54 -8.36 -1.75
C HIS A 23 2.28 -9.74 -1.14
N LEU A 24 1.06 -9.94 -0.65
CA LEU A 24 0.61 -11.16 -0.01
C LEU A 24 -0.68 -11.63 -0.66
N ARG A 25 -0.82 -12.93 -0.87
CA ARG A 25 -2.12 -13.57 -1.01
C ARG A 25 -2.59 -14.01 0.37
N VAL A 26 -3.74 -13.51 0.78
CA VAL A 26 -4.37 -13.85 2.05
C VAL A 26 -5.55 -14.78 1.78
N ILE A 27 -5.62 -15.87 2.55
CA ILE A 27 -6.69 -16.87 2.45
C ILE A 27 -7.23 -17.12 3.85
N CYS A 28 -8.51 -16.79 4.06
CA CYS A 28 -9.20 -17.12 5.30
C CYS A 28 -9.47 -18.63 5.35
N LYS A 29 -8.97 -19.35 6.36
CA LYS A 29 -9.16 -20.80 6.47
C LYS A 29 -10.61 -21.19 6.78
N VAL A 30 -11.37 -20.30 7.40
CA VAL A 30 -12.78 -20.55 7.75
C VAL A 30 -13.69 -20.34 6.55
N THR A 31 -13.61 -19.18 5.89
CA THR A 31 -14.51 -18.83 4.79
C THR A 31 -13.98 -19.23 3.42
N GLN A 32 -12.71 -19.63 3.31
CA GLN A 32 -11.99 -19.92 2.06
C GLN A 32 -11.92 -18.75 1.08
N VAL A 33 -12.28 -17.54 1.54
CA VAL A 33 -12.14 -16.31 0.74
C VAL A 33 -10.66 -15.98 0.57
N SER A 34 -10.28 -15.63 -0.66
CA SER A 34 -8.93 -15.26 -1.03
C SER A 34 -8.88 -13.88 -1.67
N PHE A 35 -7.91 -13.08 -1.25
CA PHE A 35 -7.67 -11.72 -1.75
C PHE A 35 -6.19 -11.36 -1.65
N ILE A 36 -5.79 -10.32 -2.36
CA ILE A 36 -4.42 -9.81 -2.34
C ILE A 36 -4.32 -8.62 -1.39
N VAL A 37 -3.27 -8.59 -0.58
CA VAL A 37 -2.90 -7.46 0.26
C VAL A 37 -1.55 -6.95 -0.19
N ILE A 38 -1.50 -5.68 -0.54
CA ILE A 38 -0.27 -4.97 -0.86
C ILE A 38 0.02 -4.03 0.31
N VAL A 39 0.98 -4.40 1.15
CA VAL A 39 1.41 -3.55 2.26
C VAL A 39 2.52 -2.65 1.77
N VAL A 40 2.39 -1.35 1.97
CA VAL A 40 3.34 -0.34 1.49
C VAL A 40 3.89 0.44 2.67
N TYR A 41 5.20 0.67 2.65
CA TYR A 41 5.89 1.56 3.56
C TYR A 41 6.62 2.63 2.73
N PRO A 42 5.96 3.78 2.45
CA PRO A 42 6.45 4.73 1.47
C PRO A 42 7.68 5.48 2.00
N VAL A 43 8.72 5.57 1.17
CA VAL A 43 9.88 6.42 1.42
C VAL A 43 9.45 7.90 1.33
N TYR A 44 10.03 8.77 2.16
CA TYR A 44 9.72 10.21 2.21
C TYR A 44 10.04 11.01 0.92
N CYS A 45 10.54 10.38 -0.14
CA CYS A 45 10.87 11.03 -1.40
C CYS A 45 9.67 11.04 -2.36
N ILE A 46 9.29 12.23 -2.87
CA ILE A 46 8.15 12.38 -3.78
C ILE A 46 8.33 11.65 -5.12
N VAL A 47 9.57 11.56 -5.61
CA VAL A 47 9.89 10.84 -6.86
C VAL A 47 9.68 9.34 -6.68
N GLU A 48 10.16 8.79 -5.57
CA GLU A 48 9.99 7.37 -5.24
C GLU A 48 8.52 7.03 -5.00
N ARG A 49 7.76 7.91 -4.35
CA ARG A 49 6.32 7.75 -4.19
C ARG A 49 5.58 7.66 -5.53
N ARG A 50 5.95 8.49 -6.52
CA ARG A 50 5.32 8.42 -7.86
C ARG A 50 5.62 7.09 -8.55
N LYS A 51 6.88 6.65 -8.52
CA LYS A 51 7.27 5.35 -9.09
C LYS A 51 6.51 4.20 -8.44
N LEU A 52 6.37 4.24 -7.11
CA LEU A 52 5.58 3.28 -6.35
C LEU A 52 4.11 3.25 -6.82
N TRP A 53 3.47 4.40 -7.01
CA TRP A 53 2.10 4.46 -7.53
C TRP A 53 1.96 3.95 -8.96
N ASP A 54 2.92 4.26 -9.84
CA ASP A 54 2.94 3.74 -11.20
C ASP A 54 3.07 2.20 -11.18
N HIS A 55 3.94 1.67 -10.30
CA HIS A 55 4.09 0.24 -10.07
C HIS A 55 2.79 -0.40 -9.55
N LEU A 56 2.16 0.17 -8.51
CA LEU A 56 0.91 -0.34 -7.95
C LEU A 56 -0.24 -0.30 -8.96
N THR A 57 -0.27 0.70 -9.84
CA THR A 57 -1.27 0.79 -10.91
C THR A 57 -1.09 -0.35 -11.92
N LEU A 58 0.16 -0.62 -12.32
CA LEU A 58 0.48 -1.74 -13.20
C LEU A 58 0.12 -3.08 -12.56
N VAL A 59 0.53 -3.31 -11.31
CA VAL A 59 0.21 -4.52 -10.56
C VAL A 59 -1.30 -4.69 -10.45
N GLY A 60 -2.03 -3.67 -9.98
CA GLY A 60 -3.48 -3.70 -9.83
C GLY A 60 -4.23 -4.04 -11.12
N SER A 61 -3.72 -3.60 -12.27
CA SER A 61 -4.30 -3.95 -13.58
C SER A 61 -4.11 -5.42 -13.98
N SER A 62 -3.13 -6.10 -13.39
CA SER A 62 -2.81 -7.51 -13.68
C SER A 62 -3.45 -8.50 -12.69
N LEU A 63 -3.94 -8.02 -11.54
CA LEU A 63 -4.52 -8.88 -10.51
C LEU A 63 -5.92 -9.35 -10.89
N THR A 64 -6.15 -10.66 -10.76
CA THR A 64 -7.44 -11.30 -11.04
C THR A 64 -8.29 -11.55 -9.79
N LEU A 65 -7.72 -11.32 -8.60
CA LEU A 65 -8.39 -11.46 -7.31
C LEU A 65 -8.76 -10.08 -6.74
N PRO A 66 -9.76 -9.99 -5.84
CA PRO A 66 -9.98 -8.79 -5.05
C PRO A 66 -8.68 -8.39 -4.35
N TRP A 67 -8.36 -7.10 -4.32
CA TRP A 67 -7.10 -6.62 -3.74
C TRP A 67 -7.29 -5.34 -2.94
N ILE A 68 -6.40 -5.16 -1.96
CA ILE A 68 -6.36 -3.99 -1.09
C ILE A 68 -4.92 -3.52 -0.94
N VAL A 69 -4.72 -2.21 -0.94
CA VAL A 69 -3.45 -1.58 -0.55
C VAL A 69 -3.59 -1.05 0.86
N VAL A 70 -2.61 -1.37 1.71
CA VAL A 70 -2.53 -0.92 3.11
C VAL A 70 -1.20 -0.21 3.29
N SER A 71 -1.22 0.99 3.84
CA SER A 71 0.00 1.76 4.10
C SER A 71 -0.15 2.56 5.38
N ASP A 72 0.95 2.75 6.10
CA ASP A 72 1.04 3.85 7.06
C ASP A 72 1.26 5.14 6.28
N PHE A 73 0.17 5.84 5.94
CA PHE A 73 0.21 7.14 5.28
C PHE A 73 0.54 8.25 6.27
N ASN A 74 1.57 8.09 7.11
CA ASN A 74 2.03 9.08 8.08
C ASN A 74 2.57 10.39 7.43
N CYS A 75 2.14 10.69 6.21
CA CYS A 75 2.29 11.92 5.49
C CYS A 75 0.91 12.58 5.35
N TYR A 76 0.81 13.83 5.78
CA TYR A 76 -0.36 14.68 5.59
C TYR A 76 -1.00 14.49 4.22
N SER A 77 -2.30 14.19 4.21
CA SER A 77 -3.10 13.98 2.99
C SER A 77 -3.24 15.30 2.21
N SER A 78 -3.17 16.43 2.92
CA SER A 78 -3.16 17.77 2.34
C SER A 78 -2.13 18.68 3.00
N SER A 79 -1.66 19.70 2.27
CA SER A 79 -0.91 20.82 2.85
C SER A 79 -1.71 21.60 3.90
N ASN A 80 -3.03 21.40 3.95
CA ASN A 80 -3.93 22.01 4.92
C ASN A 80 -3.98 21.27 6.27
N ASP A 81 -3.45 20.06 6.36
CA ASP A 81 -3.40 19.31 7.63
C ASP A 81 -2.23 19.78 8.52
N LYS A 82 -1.41 20.73 8.04
CA LYS A 82 -0.44 21.48 8.85
C LYS A 82 -1.07 22.76 9.37
N VAL A 83 -1.58 22.73 10.61
CA VAL A 83 -1.70 23.97 11.39
C VAL A 83 -0.28 24.42 11.77
N GLY A 84 0.34 25.26 10.93
CA GLY A 84 1.57 26.00 11.28
C GLY A 84 2.78 25.89 10.34
N GLY A 85 2.70 25.25 9.17
CA GLY A 85 3.86 25.12 8.27
C GLY A 85 3.59 25.62 6.86
N VAL A 86 3.95 26.87 6.57
CA VAL A 86 3.96 27.46 5.23
C VAL A 86 4.94 26.68 4.35
N LEU A 87 4.45 25.97 3.32
CA LEU A 87 5.19 25.80 2.07
C LEU A 87 4.23 25.64 0.88
N SER A 88 4.28 26.65 0.02
CA SER A 88 3.76 26.63 -1.34
C SER A 88 4.61 25.69 -2.20
N VAL A 89 4.06 24.55 -2.61
CA VAL A 89 4.33 23.93 -3.91
C VAL A 89 3.04 23.25 -4.37
N ARG A 90 2.41 23.84 -5.39
CA ARG A 90 1.33 23.21 -6.16
C ARG A 90 1.90 21.99 -6.88
N MET A 91 1.41 20.78 -6.57
CA MET A 91 1.10 19.72 -7.55
C MET A 91 0.53 18.47 -6.85
N ILE A 92 -0.79 18.42 -6.60
CA ILE A 92 -1.50 17.14 -6.40
C ILE A 92 -2.90 17.27 -7.04
N SER A 93 -2.99 17.02 -8.34
CA SER A 93 -4.27 16.81 -9.05
C SER A 93 -4.33 15.44 -9.71
N LYS A 94 -3.83 14.42 -9.02
CA LYS A 94 -4.23 13.03 -9.27
C LYS A 94 -4.48 12.37 -7.93
N ILE A 95 -5.65 12.73 -7.39
CA ILE A 95 -6.52 11.86 -6.60
C ILE A 95 -5.99 11.56 -5.19
N CYS A 96 -6.19 12.54 -4.30
CA CYS A 96 -7.30 12.41 -3.35
C CYS A 96 -8.55 13.01 -3.99
#